data_AF-A0AAV0VZH6-F1
#
_entry.id   AF-A0AAV0VZH6-F1
#
_cell.length_a   1.000
_cell.length_b   1.000
_cell.length_c   1.000
_cell.angle_alpha   90.00
_cell.angle_beta   90.00
_cell.angle_gamma   90.00
#
_symmetry.space_group_name_H-M   'P 1'
#
loop_
_entity.id
_entity.type
_entity.pdbx_description
1 polymer ?
#
loop_
_entity_poly.entity_id
_entity_poly.type
_entity_poly.pdbx_seq_one_letter_code
_entity_poly.pdbx_strand_id
1 'polypeptide(L)'
;MKKFKTINKKYEEVLAWKQSISNHLWWSAQTCNGDSEVLVTKFTSILKHIKNVHEWEEDGLKKTCEHPPLSDEYKKQKLWLLPDSKRYELLKEIICNKKCLTDLKQTKNYVHAGRLESYHNLTLKYVPKRVHFSFKAMYIKSIIAIIDHNFNLSK
;
A
#
# COMPACT_ATOMS: atom_id res chain seq x y z
N MET A 1 1.14 1.36 11.71
CA MET A 1 0.04 2.36 11.66
C MET A 1 -0.53 2.86 12.99
N LYS A 2 -0.10 2.39 14.19
CA LYS A 2 -0.63 2.89 15.48
C LYS A 2 -0.43 4.41 15.69
N LYS A 3 0.62 5.02 15.12
CA LYS A 3 0.89 6.48 15.21
C LYS A 3 -0.14 7.37 14.50
N PHE A 4 -0.89 6.86 13.52
CA PHE A 4 -1.99 7.62 12.90
C PHE A 4 -3.20 7.78 13.84
N LYS A 5 -3.33 6.93 14.88
CA LYS A 5 -4.41 7.09 15.88
C LYS A 5 -4.22 8.33 16.75
N THR A 6 -2.97 8.82 16.88
CA THR A 6 -2.65 10.02 17.68
C THR A 6 -2.85 11.32 16.91
N ILE A 7 -2.98 11.27 15.58
CA ILE A 7 -3.50 12.38 14.75
C ILE A 7 -5.03 12.44 14.95
N ASN A 8 -5.45 12.66 16.19
CA ASN A 8 -6.83 12.62 16.61
C ASN A 8 -7.51 13.95 16.26
N LYS A 9 -8.68 13.88 15.60
CA LYS A 9 -9.70 14.93 15.30
C LYS A 9 -9.30 16.32 14.78
N LYS A 10 -8.06 16.77 14.90
CA LYS A 10 -7.65 18.16 14.63
C LYS A 10 -7.24 18.42 13.17
N TYR A 11 -6.94 17.37 12.41
CA TYR A 11 -6.39 17.46 11.06
C TYR A 11 -7.03 16.42 10.11
N GLU A 12 -8.33 16.56 9.85
CA GLU A 12 -9.10 15.65 8.96
C GLU A 12 -8.50 15.53 7.55
N GLU A 13 -7.93 16.61 7.02
CA GLU A 13 -7.24 16.61 5.72
C GLU A 13 -6.10 15.58 5.68
N VAL A 14 -5.36 15.38 6.78
CA VAL A 14 -4.29 14.37 6.86
C VAL A 14 -4.87 12.95 6.86
N LEU A 15 -6.05 12.77 7.47
CA LEU A 15 -6.74 11.48 7.46
C LEU A 15 -7.26 11.12 6.05
N ALA A 16 -7.63 12.10 5.23
CA ALA A 16 -8.01 11.89 3.83
C ALA A 16 -6.87 11.27 2.98
N TRP A 17 -5.62 11.43 3.41
CA TRP A 17 -4.45 10.83 2.77
C TRP A 17 -4.10 9.44 3.26
N LYS A 18 -4.72 8.94 4.35
CA LYS A 18 -4.39 7.66 4.97
C LYS A 18 -4.39 6.48 3.97
N GLN A 19 -5.42 6.41 3.13
CA GLN A 19 -5.52 5.33 2.13
C GLN A 19 -4.44 5.48 1.05
N SER A 20 -4.23 6.71 0.54
CA SER A 20 -3.19 6.98 -0.46
C SER A 20 -1.79 6.67 0.07
N ILE A 21 -1.47 7.02 1.31
CA ILE A 21 -0.19 6.68 1.96
C ILE A 21 -0.02 5.18 2.08
N SER A 22 -1.07 4.45 2.46
CA SER A 22 -1.03 2.99 2.59
C SER A 22 -0.82 2.32 1.22
N ASN A 23 -1.55 2.77 0.20
CA ASN A 23 -1.38 2.27 -1.16
C ASN A 23 0.01 2.57 -1.72
N HIS A 24 0.53 3.78 -1.46
CA HIS A 24 1.87 4.19 -1.90
C HIS A 24 2.96 3.38 -1.21
N LEU A 25 2.80 3.07 0.08
CA LEU A 25 3.68 2.15 0.80
C LEU A 25 3.72 0.78 0.13
N TRP A 26 2.56 0.21 -0.19
CA TRP A 26 2.47 -1.09 -0.84
C TRP A 26 3.10 -1.08 -2.24
N TRP A 27 2.78 -0.07 -3.04
CA TRP A 27 3.38 0.11 -4.35
C TRP A 27 4.91 0.28 -4.28
N SER A 28 5.40 1.05 -3.31
CA SER A 28 6.84 1.23 -3.11
C SER A 28 7.53 -0.09 -2.75
N ALA A 29 6.94 -0.87 -1.84
CA ALA A 29 7.45 -2.19 -1.46
C ALA A 29 7.44 -3.16 -2.64
N GLN A 30 6.38 -3.16 -3.45
CA GLN A 30 6.25 -4.04 -4.61
C GLN A 30 7.23 -3.69 -5.73
N THR A 31 7.58 -2.42 -5.90
CA THR A 31 8.40 -1.93 -7.02
C THR A 31 9.83 -1.57 -6.65
N CYS A 32 10.26 -1.85 -5.41
CA CYS A 32 11.63 -1.63 -4.97
C CYS A 32 12.62 -2.72 -5.39
N ASN A 33 12.15 -3.83 -5.97
CA ASN A 33 12.97 -4.97 -6.40
C ASN A 33 13.95 -5.50 -5.32
N GLY A 34 13.54 -5.45 -4.05
CA GLY A 34 14.36 -5.92 -2.92
C GLY A 34 15.44 -4.92 -2.46
N ASP A 35 15.50 -3.72 -3.04
CA ASP A 35 16.40 -2.64 -2.63
C ASP A 35 15.74 -1.75 -1.57
N SER A 36 16.36 -1.69 -0.39
CA SER A 36 15.86 -0.92 0.75
C SER A 36 15.97 0.59 0.58
N GLU A 37 16.98 1.09 -0.13
CA GLU A 37 17.11 2.53 -0.39
C GLU A 37 16.07 2.97 -1.41
N VAL A 38 15.89 2.18 -2.49
CA VAL A 38 14.83 2.43 -3.48
C VAL A 38 13.46 2.44 -2.81
N LEU A 39 13.19 1.51 -1.90
CA LEU A 39 11.94 1.49 -1.13
C LEU A 39 11.74 2.80 -0.35
N VAL A 40 12.75 3.26 0.38
CA VAL A 40 12.66 4.50 1.16
C VAL A 40 12.47 5.71 0.25
N THR A 41 13.24 5.82 -0.85
CA THR A 41 13.10 6.89 -1.83
C THR A 41 11.70 6.91 -2.45
N LYS A 42 11.21 5.76 -2.93
CA LYS A 42 9.85 5.65 -3.48
C LYS A 42 8.80 6.00 -2.42
N PHE A 43 8.89 5.47 -1.21
CA PHE A 43 7.89 5.74 -0.19
C PHE A 43 7.84 7.22 0.21
N THR A 44 9.00 7.85 0.39
CA THR A 44 9.09 9.27 0.80
C THR A 44 8.61 10.24 -0.28
N SER A 45 8.58 9.83 -1.56
CA SER A 45 8.01 10.64 -2.65
C SER A 45 6.53 11.00 -2.46
N ILE A 46 5.80 10.26 -1.60
CA ILE A 46 4.42 10.60 -1.23
C ILE A 46 4.29 12.04 -0.71
N LEU A 47 5.33 12.59 -0.08
CA LEU A 47 5.34 13.98 0.39
C LEU A 47 5.31 14.99 -0.75
N LYS A 48 5.86 14.65 -1.92
CA LYS A 48 5.73 15.46 -3.15
C LYS A 48 4.32 15.34 -3.70
N HIS A 49 3.79 14.11 -3.77
CA HIS A 49 2.42 13.85 -4.25
C HIS A 49 1.38 14.61 -3.43
N ILE A 50 1.50 14.62 -2.10
CA ILE A 50 0.57 15.31 -1.19
C ILE A 50 0.47 16.82 -1.47
N LYS A 51 1.52 17.42 -2.02
CA LYS A 51 1.59 18.83 -2.44
C LYS A 51 1.25 19.05 -3.90
N ASN A 52 0.72 18.02 -4.58
CA ASN A 52 0.48 18.00 -6.02
C ASN A 52 1.74 18.23 -6.87
N VAL A 53 2.91 17.84 -6.37
CA VAL A 53 4.18 17.91 -7.10
C VAL A 53 4.50 16.53 -7.65
N HIS A 54 4.47 16.40 -8.98
CA HIS A 54 4.64 15.12 -9.70
C HIS A 54 5.94 15.03 -10.51
N GLU A 55 6.68 16.14 -10.59
CA GLU A 55 8.03 16.21 -11.15
C GLU A 55 8.91 17.00 -10.19
N TRP A 56 10.10 16.50 -9.89
CA TRP A 56 11.06 17.16 -9.02
C TRP A 56 12.49 16.73 -9.35
N GLU A 57 13.46 17.48 -8.83
CA GLU A 57 14.87 17.14 -8.91
C GLU A 57 15.37 16.72 -7.52
N GLU A 58 16.15 15.66 -7.46
CA GLU A 58 16.79 15.16 -6.24
C GLU A 58 18.16 14.57 -6.62
N ASP A 59 19.23 15.07 -6.00
CA ASP A 59 20.62 14.70 -6.29
C ASP A 59 21.02 14.88 -7.77
N GLY A 60 20.51 15.92 -8.42
CA GLY A 60 20.76 16.21 -9.84
C GLY A 60 20.02 15.28 -10.81
N LEU A 61 19.18 14.38 -10.32
CA LEU A 61 18.36 13.48 -11.12
C LEU A 61 16.92 13.96 -11.16
N LYS A 62 16.38 14.12 -12.38
CA LYS A 62 14.95 14.38 -12.58
C LYS A 62 14.16 13.13 -12.22
N LYS A 63 13.25 13.27 -11.25
CA LYS A 63 12.32 12.23 -10.80
C LYS A 63 10.90 12.63 -11.16
N THR A 64 10.11 11.66 -11.59
CA THR A 64 8.71 11.83 -11.93
C THR A 64 7.88 10.69 -11.36
N CYS A 65 6.57 10.90 -11.22
CA CYS A 65 5.66 9.84 -10.84
C CYS A 65 5.63 8.70 -11.86
N GLU A 66 5.54 7.46 -11.38
CA GLU A 66 5.39 6.24 -12.19
C GLU A 66 3.91 5.92 -12.50
N HIS A 67 3.02 6.89 -12.36
CA HIS A 67 1.61 6.77 -12.70
C HIS A 67 1.26 7.71 -13.88
N PRO A 68 0.23 7.38 -14.68
CA PRO A 68 -0.29 8.29 -15.69
C PRO A 68 -0.72 9.64 -15.10
N PRO A 69 -0.78 10.71 -15.91
CA PRO A 69 -1.30 12.00 -15.47
C PRO A 69 -2.67 11.86 -14.80
N LEU A 70 -2.83 12.51 -13.65
CA LEU A 70 -4.12 12.54 -12.95
C LEU A 70 -5.13 13.38 -13.74
N SER A 71 -6.38 12.91 -13.80
CA SER A 71 -7.47 13.68 -14.43
C SER A 71 -7.71 14.99 -13.68
N ASP A 72 -8.24 15.99 -14.38
CA ASP A 72 -8.50 17.28 -13.77
C ASP A 72 -9.63 17.22 -12.72
N GLU A 73 -10.60 16.32 -12.89
CA GLU A 73 -11.60 16.04 -11.84
C GLU A 73 -10.95 15.50 -10.58
N TYR A 74 -10.03 14.53 -10.71
CA TYR A 74 -9.32 13.96 -9.57
C TYR A 74 -8.52 15.04 -8.83
N LYS A 75 -7.82 15.90 -9.58
CA LYS A 75 -7.03 17.00 -9.00
C LYS A 75 -7.89 18.00 -8.24
N LYS A 76 -9.10 18.30 -8.72
CA LYS A 76 -10.03 19.24 -8.05
C LYS A 76 -10.65 18.64 -6.80
N GLN A 77 -10.92 17.33 -6.78
CA GLN A 77 -11.55 16.66 -5.64
C GLN A 77 -10.58 16.32 -4.51
N LYS A 78 -9.28 16.20 -4.81
CA LYS A 78 -8.28 15.80 -3.82
C LYS A 78 -7.92 16.97 -2.88
N LEU A 79 -7.87 16.69 -1.58
CA LEU A 79 -7.47 17.64 -0.54
C LEU A 79 -5.94 17.75 -0.44
N TRP A 80 -5.31 18.50 -1.34
CA TRP A 80 -3.87 18.74 -1.29
C TRP A 80 -3.46 19.53 -0.05
N LEU A 81 -2.31 19.19 0.55
CA LEU A 81 -1.78 19.94 1.69
C LEU A 81 -0.83 21.03 1.22
N LEU A 82 -0.94 22.22 1.84
CA LEU A 82 -0.03 23.33 1.58
C LEU A 82 1.37 23.02 2.16
N PRO A 83 2.46 23.32 1.42
CA PRO A 83 3.84 23.00 1.81
C PRO A 83 4.25 23.53 3.19
N ASP A 84 3.77 24.70 3.58
CA ASP A 84 4.15 25.37 4.83
C ASP A 84 3.08 25.23 5.93
N SER A 85 2.10 24.36 5.71
CA SER A 85 1.07 24.11 6.71
C SER A 85 1.63 23.27 7.86
N LYS A 86 1.23 23.61 9.09
CA LYS A 86 1.53 22.79 10.29
C LYS A 86 1.10 21.33 10.12
N ARG A 87 0.08 21.08 9.31
CA ARG A 87 -0.46 19.73 9.01
C ARG A 87 0.52 18.92 8.15
N TYR A 88 1.09 19.55 7.13
CA TYR A 88 2.10 18.93 6.28
C TYR A 88 3.37 18.63 7.07
N GLU A 89 3.88 19.56 7.88
CA GLU A 89 5.09 19.32 8.67
C GLU A 89 4.89 18.18 9.70
N LEU A 90 3.74 18.12 10.38
CA LEU A 90 3.42 16.97 11.24
C LEU A 90 3.41 15.63 10.48
N LEU A 91 2.84 15.61 9.27
CA LEU A 91 2.82 14.40 8.46
C LEU A 91 4.22 13.99 7.99
N LYS A 92 5.02 14.97 7.57
CA LYS A 92 6.42 14.79 7.18
C LYS A 92 7.26 14.25 8.34
N GLU A 93 7.11 14.76 9.56
CA GLU A 93 7.78 14.21 10.75
C GLU A 93 7.43 12.74 11.00
N ILE A 94 6.18 12.35 10.75
CA ILE A 94 5.72 10.95 10.91
C ILE A 94 6.33 10.05 9.83
N ILE A 95 6.24 10.48 8.56
CA ILE A 95 6.73 9.70 7.41
C ILE A 95 8.26 9.58 7.44
N CYS A 96 8.96 10.68 7.70
CA CYS A 96 10.43 10.73 7.76
C CYS A 96 11.00 10.36 9.14
N ASN A 97 10.19 9.79 10.04
CA ASN A 97 10.67 9.38 11.35
C ASN A 97 11.77 8.30 11.19
N LYS A 98 12.96 8.53 11.76
CA LYS A 98 14.13 7.63 11.61
C LYS A 98 13.82 6.17 11.92
N LYS A 99 13.07 5.88 12.99
CA LYS A 99 12.66 4.51 13.34
C LYS A 99 11.72 3.94 12.28
N CYS A 100 10.74 4.72 11.83
CA CYS A 100 9.81 4.32 10.76
C CYS A 100 10.55 3.96 9.46
N LEU A 101 11.52 4.78 9.04
CA LEU A 101 12.31 4.51 7.84
C LEU A 101 13.23 3.29 8.02
N THR A 102 13.78 3.09 9.21
CA THR A 102 14.61 1.91 9.52
C THR A 102 13.79 0.63 9.44
N ASP A 103 12.60 0.63 10.06
CA ASP A 103 11.67 -0.51 10.00
C ASP A 103 11.20 -0.77 8.57
N LEU A 104 10.94 0.29 7.80
CA LEU A 104 10.56 0.21 6.39
C LEU A 104 11.61 -0.51 5.54
N LYS A 105 12.91 -0.30 5.79
CA LYS A 105 13.98 -1.01 5.06
C LYS A 105 13.89 -2.53 5.24
N GLN A 106 13.32 -3.01 6.35
CA GLN A 106 13.13 -4.44 6.60
C GLN A 106 11.98 -5.04 5.78
N THR A 107 11.09 -4.22 5.22
CA THR A 107 9.95 -4.67 4.42
C THR A 107 10.23 -4.71 2.92
N LYS A 108 11.50 -4.64 2.51
CA LYS A 108 11.91 -4.68 1.09
C LYS A 108 11.55 -5.97 0.36
N ASN A 109 11.45 -7.07 1.09
CA ASN A 109 11.05 -8.38 0.57
C ASN A 109 9.58 -8.70 0.89
N TYR A 110 8.78 -7.68 1.21
CA TYR A 110 7.40 -7.91 1.63
C TYR A 110 6.56 -8.43 0.46
N VAL A 111 5.87 -9.55 0.70
CA VAL A 111 4.93 -10.17 -0.25
C VAL A 111 3.51 -9.97 0.28
N HIS A 112 2.62 -9.44 -0.57
CA HIS A 112 1.22 -9.25 -0.21
C HIS A 112 0.52 -10.59 0.01
N ALA A 113 0.12 -10.88 1.25
CA ALA A 113 -0.56 -12.13 1.60
C ALA A 113 -2.02 -12.20 1.11
N GLY A 114 -2.63 -11.09 0.68
CA GLY A 114 -4.05 -11.06 0.30
C GLY A 114 -4.47 -12.06 -0.79
N ARG A 115 -3.60 -12.39 -1.75
CA ARG A 115 -3.90 -13.45 -2.75
C ARG A 115 -3.95 -14.83 -2.09
N LEU A 116 -3.00 -15.10 -1.20
CA LEU A 116 -2.95 -16.32 -0.40
C LEU A 116 -4.13 -16.42 0.56
N GLU A 117 -4.52 -15.31 1.20
CA GLU A 117 -5.69 -15.23 2.08
C GLU A 117 -6.99 -15.45 1.31
N SER A 118 -7.12 -14.87 0.12
CA SER A 118 -8.27 -15.10 -0.77
C SER A 118 -8.38 -16.57 -1.17
N TYR A 119 -7.27 -17.20 -1.58
CA TYR A 119 -7.21 -18.63 -1.83
C TYR A 119 -7.57 -19.46 -0.59
N HIS A 120 -7.07 -19.08 0.59
CA HIS A 120 -7.38 -19.78 1.84
C HIS A 120 -8.87 -19.70 2.19
N ASN A 121 -9.48 -18.52 2.04
CA ASN A 121 -10.92 -18.33 2.25
C ASN A 121 -11.74 -19.19 1.30
N LEU A 122 -11.34 -19.29 0.04
CA LEU A 122 -12.02 -20.14 -0.93
C LEU A 122 -11.84 -21.63 -0.61
N THR A 123 -10.65 -22.02 -0.20
CA THR A 123 -10.38 -23.39 0.29
C THR A 123 -11.27 -23.73 1.47
N LEU A 124 -11.46 -22.81 2.42
CA LEU A 124 -12.36 -22.99 3.57
C LEU A 124 -13.83 -23.11 3.16
N LYS A 125 -14.25 -22.49 2.06
CA LYS A 125 -15.61 -22.65 1.50
C LYS A 125 -15.84 -24.07 1.00
N TYR A 126 -14.88 -24.65 0.27
CA TYR A 126 -15.02 -25.99 -0.32
C TYR A 126 -14.68 -27.12 0.64
N VAL A 127 -13.70 -26.90 1.52
CA VAL A 127 -13.17 -27.83 2.53
C VAL A 127 -13.15 -27.15 3.92
N PRO A 128 -14.31 -26.98 4.57
CA PRO A 128 -14.36 -26.39 5.91
C PRO A 128 -13.62 -27.25 6.93
N LYS A 129 -12.81 -26.62 7.79
CA LYS A 129 -12.02 -27.29 8.85
C LYS A 129 -12.87 -28.09 9.86
N ARG A 130 -14.16 -27.76 9.98
CA ARG A 130 -15.08 -28.35 10.97
C ARG A 130 -15.79 -29.59 10.47
N VAL A 131 -15.59 -29.97 9.21
CA VAL A 131 -16.25 -31.11 8.58
C VAL A 131 -15.19 -32.16 8.25
N HIS A 132 -15.44 -33.40 8.66
CA HIS A 132 -14.58 -34.51 8.28
C HIS A 132 -14.87 -34.92 6.83
N PHE A 133 -13.80 -35.10 6.04
CA PHE A 133 -13.87 -35.54 4.65
C PHE A 133 -12.94 -36.74 4.47
N SER A 134 -13.35 -37.68 3.63
CA SER A 134 -12.43 -38.71 3.15
C SER A 134 -11.32 -38.08 2.29
N PHE A 135 -10.19 -38.75 2.18
CA PHE A 135 -9.06 -38.30 1.35
C PHE A 135 -9.51 -37.92 -0.08
N LYS A 136 -10.31 -38.77 -0.72
CA LYS A 136 -10.84 -38.53 -2.07
C LYS A 136 -11.71 -37.28 -2.15
N ALA A 137 -12.55 -37.04 -1.14
CA ALA A 137 -13.40 -35.86 -1.09
C ALA A 137 -12.58 -34.58 -0.88
N MET A 138 -11.57 -34.58 0.01
CA MET A 138 -10.65 -33.45 0.16
C MET A 138 -9.92 -33.15 -1.15
N TYR A 139 -9.34 -34.17 -1.78
CA TYR A 139 -8.59 -34.00 -3.03
C TYR A 139 -9.41 -33.31 -4.13
N ILE A 140 -10.62 -33.82 -4.40
CA ILE A 140 -11.52 -33.25 -5.42
C ILE A 140 -11.92 -31.82 -5.05
N LYS A 141 -12.31 -31.57 -3.79
CA LYS A 141 -12.75 -30.25 -3.33
C LYS A 141 -11.62 -29.22 -3.34
N SER A 142 -10.39 -29.62 -3.04
CA SER A 142 -9.20 -28.77 -3.17
C SER A 142 -8.94 -28.39 -4.63
N ILE A 143 -9.10 -29.33 -5.57
CA ILE A 143 -9.00 -29.02 -7.01
C ILE A 143 -10.07 -28.00 -7.43
N ILE A 144 -11.32 -28.17 -6.99
CA ILE A 144 -12.40 -27.22 -7.29
C ILE A 144 -12.07 -25.83 -6.73
N ALA A 145 -11.56 -25.75 -5.50
CA ALA A 145 -11.12 -24.48 -4.91
C ALA A 145 -10.00 -23.81 -5.73
N ILE A 146 -9.05 -24.58 -6.27
CA ILE A 146 -7.98 -24.06 -7.13
C ILE A 146 -8.55 -23.54 -8.44
N ILE A 147 -9.45 -24.29 -9.09
CA ILE A 147 -10.08 -23.90 -10.36
C ILE A 147 -10.87 -22.59 -10.17
N ASP A 148 -11.70 -22.52 -9.13
CA ASP A 148 -12.51 -21.34 -8.82
C ASP A 148 -11.62 -20.14 -8.47
N HIS A 149 -10.55 -20.33 -7.70
CA HIS A 149 -9.59 -19.25 -7.43
C HIS A 149 -8.99 -18.71 -8.73
N ASN A 150 -8.45 -19.61 -9.56
CA ASN A 150 -7.78 -19.24 -10.81
C ASN A 150 -8.73 -18.53 -11.79
N PHE A 151 -9.99 -18.96 -11.86
CA PHE A 151 -11.00 -18.31 -12.70
C PHE A 151 -11.31 -16.86 -12.27
N ASN A 152 -11.12 -16.54 -10.99
CA ASN A 152 -11.39 -15.21 -10.44
C ASN A 152 -10.12 -14.36 -10.26
N LEU A 153 -8.92 -14.83 -10.65
CA LEU A 153 -7.67 -14.07 -10.50
C LEU A 153 -7.51 -12.91 -11.48
N SER A 154 -8.30 -12.88 -12.57
CA SER A 154 -8.20 -11.90 -13.66
C SER A 154 -9.40 -10.95 -13.75
N LYS A 155 -10.24 -10.90 -12.71
CA LYS A 155 -11.36 -9.96 -12.57
C LYS A 155 -11.06 -8.97 -11.46
#